data_AF-A0A0N7KJI3-F1
#
_entry.id   AF-A0A0N7KJI3-F1
#
_cell.length_a   1.000
_cell.length_b   1.000
_cell.length_c   1.000
_cell.angle_alpha   90.00
_cell.angle_beta   90.00
_cell.angle_gamma   90.00
#
_symmetry.space_group_name_H-M   'P 1'
#
loop_
_entity.id
_entity.type
_entity.pdbx_description
1 polymer ?
#
loop_
_entity_poly.entity_id
_entity_poly.type
_entity_poly.pdbx_seq_one_letter_code
_entity_poly.pdbx_strand_id
1 'polypeptide(L)'
;MATWFYQKAVLSRSPSEHADHAVMIIHRDMDWVSFVRPGGSNWQVASTLDVNGKDRYADCVYHNGGILHCDSSGDSGEMDLEGPNGPTKEVIVSKMQYLPGLLTRHLVSTPWGYLLQVRAISRGQVKNGTRLQVREVHPDGSKKVSPKSKSTMP
;
A
#
# COMPACT_ATOMS: atom_id res chain seq x y z
N MET A 1 6.40 -5.44 28.31
CA MET A 1 5.43 -5.58 27.19
C MET A 1 6.23 -5.53 25.91
N ALA A 2 6.08 -6.48 24.99
CA ALA A 2 6.72 -6.40 23.68
C ALA A 2 5.96 -5.36 22.84
N THR A 3 6.60 -4.26 22.49
CA THR A 3 6.08 -3.31 21.50
C THR A 3 6.52 -3.78 20.12
N TRP A 4 5.59 -3.88 19.17
CA TRP A 4 5.98 -4.00 17.77
C TRP A 4 6.58 -2.67 17.29
N PHE A 5 7.59 -2.73 16.42
CA PHE A 5 8.20 -1.55 15.82
C PHE A 5 7.65 -1.23 14.42
N TYR A 6 6.88 -2.14 13.83
CA TYR A 6 6.27 -2.00 12.52
C TYR A 6 4.77 -2.33 12.55
N GLN A 7 4.03 -1.76 11.61
CA GLN A 7 2.61 -2.01 11.38
C GLN A 7 2.39 -3.12 10.33
N LYS A 8 3.22 -3.13 9.28
CA LYS A 8 3.18 -4.13 8.20
C LYS A 8 4.59 -4.40 7.69
N ALA A 9 4.84 -5.64 7.27
CA ALA A 9 6.02 -6.03 6.51
C ALA A 9 5.59 -6.66 5.19
N VAL A 10 6.27 -6.33 4.10
CA VAL A 10 6.04 -6.85 2.75
C VAL A 10 7.37 -7.26 2.15
N LEU A 11 7.36 -8.36 1.43
CA LEU A 11 8.51 -8.87 0.72
C LEU A 11 8.46 -8.41 -0.74
N SER A 12 9.60 -7.94 -1.29
CA SER A 12 9.67 -7.46 -2.66
C SER A 12 9.59 -8.57 -3.70
N ARG A 13 9.92 -9.83 -3.43
CA ARG A 13 9.81 -10.95 -4.38
C ARG A 13 9.73 -12.25 -3.61
N SER A 14 9.33 -13.36 -4.23
CA SER A 14 9.42 -14.65 -3.54
C SER A 14 10.89 -14.97 -3.21
N PRO A 15 11.24 -15.30 -1.95
CA PRO A 15 12.61 -15.70 -1.59
C PRO A 15 13.03 -16.99 -2.30
N SER A 16 12.07 -17.82 -2.72
CA SER A 16 12.32 -19.09 -3.40
C SER A 16 12.81 -18.92 -4.83
N GLU A 17 12.51 -17.78 -5.46
CA GLU A 17 12.83 -17.49 -6.85
C GLU A 17 14.03 -16.54 -6.97
N HIS A 18 14.22 -15.69 -5.95
CA HIS A 18 15.10 -14.53 -6.01
C HIS A 18 15.85 -14.32 -4.69
N ALA A 19 17.18 -14.45 -4.74
CA ALA A 19 18.05 -14.18 -3.59
C ALA A 19 18.12 -12.68 -3.26
N ASP A 20 17.81 -11.82 -4.22
CA ASP A 20 17.83 -10.34 -4.18
C ASP A 20 16.49 -9.74 -3.75
N HIS A 21 15.75 -10.40 -2.85
CA HIS A 21 14.54 -9.82 -2.29
C HIS A 21 14.88 -8.75 -1.24
N ALA A 22 13.91 -7.90 -0.91
CA ALA A 22 13.96 -6.93 0.17
C ALA A 22 12.72 -7.09 1.05
N VAL A 23 12.87 -6.89 2.36
CA VAL A 23 11.73 -6.73 3.26
C VAL A 23 11.51 -5.25 3.45
N MET A 24 10.34 -4.74 3.11
CA MET A 24 9.91 -3.38 3.41
C MET A 24 8.93 -3.37 4.57
N ILE A 25 9.05 -2.38 5.45
CA ILE A 25 8.16 -2.17 6.58
C ILE A 25 7.53 -0.78 6.55
N ILE A 26 6.29 -0.71 7.01
CA ILE A 26 5.68 0.52 7.51
C ILE A 26 5.96 0.55 9.00
N HIS A 27 6.65 1.59 9.47
CA HIS A 27 6.96 1.73 10.89
C HIS A 27 5.71 2.04 11.70
N ARG A 28 5.79 1.83 13.01
CA ARG A 28 4.65 1.98 13.92
C ARG A 28 4.01 3.37 13.87
N ASP A 29 4.80 4.42 13.68
CA ASP A 29 4.32 5.80 13.61
C ASP A 29 3.62 6.12 12.28
N MET A 30 3.76 5.22 11.30
CA MET A 30 3.15 5.23 9.97
C MET A 30 3.54 6.44 9.10
N ASP A 31 4.52 7.23 9.50
CA ASP A 31 5.02 8.40 8.77
C ASP A 31 6.25 8.07 7.91
N TRP A 32 6.91 6.94 8.13
CA TRP A 32 8.00 6.49 7.28
C TRP A 32 7.99 4.99 7.00
N VAL A 33 8.69 4.64 5.93
CA VAL A 33 8.95 3.26 5.51
C VAL A 33 10.44 3.00 5.43
N SER A 34 10.83 1.75 5.66
CA SER A 34 12.22 1.32 5.49
C SER A 34 12.28 -0.07 4.91
N PHE A 35 13.43 -0.43 4.37
CA PHE A 35 13.66 -1.79 3.90
C PHE A 35 15.02 -2.31 4.33
N VAL A 36 15.17 -3.63 4.24
CA VAL A 36 16.43 -4.34 4.45
C VAL A 36 16.53 -5.45 3.43
N ARG A 37 17.75 -5.74 2.97
CA ARG A 37 18.04 -6.87 2.08
C ARG A 37 18.69 -8.02 2.85
N PRO A 38 18.61 -9.27 2.37
CA PRO A 38 19.38 -10.38 2.91
C PRO A 38 20.85 -10.02 3.10
N GLY A 39 21.40 -10.33 4.28
CA GLY A 39 22.77 -9.99 4.66
C GLY A 39 22.98 -8.53 5.13
N GLY A 40 21.98 -7.66 4.96
CA GLY A 40 21.99 -6.30 5.53
C GLY A 40 21.74 -6.33 7.04
N SER A 41 22.52 -5.55 7.79
CA SER A 41 22.37 -5.42 9.25
C SER A 41 21.52 -4.23 9.68
N ASN A 42 21.26 -3.29 8.76
CA ASN A 42 20.58 -2.03 9.05
C ASN A 42 19.40 -1.80 8.12
N TRP A 43 18.32 -1.26 8.66
CA TRP A 43 17.20 -0.74 7.88
C TRP A 43 17.61 0.55 7.17
N GLN A 44 17.29 0.64 5.88
CA GLN A 44 17.46 1.83 5.06
C GLN A 44 16.11 2.53 4.91
N VAL A 45 16.06 3.83 5.22
CA VAL A 45 14.84 4.63 5.01
C VAL A 45 14.57 4.72 3.51
N ALA A 46 13.37 4.30 3.08
CA ALA A 46 12.95 4.40 1.69
C ALA A 46 12.23 5.72 1.40
N SER A 47 11.34 6.12 2.31
CA SER A 47 10.55 7.34 2.16
C SER A 47 9.99 7.77 3.51
N THR A 48 9.75 9.08 3.64
CA THR A 48 9.14 9.74 4.80
C THR A 48 8.03 10.64 4.28
N LEU A 49 6.86 10.61 4.92
CA LEU A 49 5.81 11.60 4.69
C LEU A 49 6.17 12.89 5.44
N ASP A 50 5.71 14.03 4.94
CA ASP A 50 5.82 15.29 5.69
C ASP A 50 5.00 15.16 6.97
N VAL A 51 5.69 15.17 8.12
CA VAL A 51 5.10 15.05 9.46
C VAL A 51 4.08 16.17 9.71
N ASN A 52 4.22 17.32 9.05
CA ASN A 52 3.26 18.42 9.14
C ASN A 52 1.93 18.09 8.44
N GLY A 53 1.92 17.15 7.49
CA GLY A 53 0.77 16.79 6.66
C GLY A 53 -0.31 15.96 7.36
N LYS A 54 -0.08 15.50 8.61
CA LYS A 54 -0.94 14.53 9.33
C LYS A 54 -1.24 13.24 8.57
N ASP A 55 -0.61 13.03 7.43
CA ASP A 55 -0.81 11.84 6.62
C ASP A 55 0.02 10.68 7.16
N ARG A 56 -0.42 9.48 6.83
CA ARG A 56 0.16 8.23 7.29
C ARG A 56 0.06 7.19 6.20
N TYR A 57 1.12 6.42 6.01
CA TYR A 57 1.09 5.18 5.24
C TYR A 57 -0.01 4.28 5.79
N ALA A 58 -0.99 3.98 4.95
CA ALA A 58 -2.11 3.13 5.30
C ALA A 58 -1.81 1.66 4.97
N ASP A 59 -1.13 1.41 3.84
CA ASP A 59 -0.77 0.06 3.42
C ASP A 59 0.39 0.03 2.42
N CYS A 60 1.00 -1.14 2.27
CA CYS A 60 1.95 -1.45 1.20
C CYS A 60 1.76 -2.88 0.67
N VAL A 61 2.14 -3.14 -0.57
CA VAL A 61 2.06 -4.46 -1.21
C VAL A 61 3.10 -4.59 -2.31
N TYR A 62 3.58 -5.80 -2.55
CA TYR A 62 4.37 -6.10 -3.74
C TYR A 62 3.44 -6.37 -4.92
N HIS A 63 3.70 -5.72 -6.05
CA HIS A 63 2.89 -5.85 -7.26
C HIS A 63 3.75 -5.58 -8.50
N ASN A 64 3.71 -6.49 -9.47
CA ASN A 64 4.32 -6.34 -10.80
C ASN A 64 5.79 -5.87 -10.82
N GLY A 65 6.63 -6.33 -9.89
CA GLY A 65 8.06 -6.00 -9.89
C GLY A 65 8.47 -4.88 -8.94
N GLY A 66 7.50 -4.12 -8.39
CA GLY A 66 7.73 -3.03 -7.47
C GLY A 66 6.95 -3.14 -6.16
N ILE A 67 7.38 -2.40 -5.14
CA ILE A 67 6.58 -2.23 -3.92
C ILE A 67 5.75 -0.96 -4.05
N LEU A 68 4.45 -1.14 -3.92
CA LEU A 68 3.47 -0.06 -3.92
C LEU A 68 3.04 0.25 -2.49
N HIS A 69 2.75 1.52 -2.23
CA HIS A 69 2.12 1.96 -0.99
C HIS A 69 0.93 2.85 -1.28
N CYS A 70 0.11 3.04 -0.25
CA CYS A 70 -0.87 4.12 -0.23
C CYS A 70 -0.89 4.80 1.13
N ASP A 71 -1.12 6.10 1.12
CA ASP A 71 -1.34 6.89 2.33
C ASP A 71 -2.83 6.98 2.69
N SER A 72 -3.12 7.68 3.78
CA SER A 72 -4.47 7.82 4.30
C SER A 72 -5.29 8.78 3.43
N SER A 73 -4.66 9.81 2.88
CA SER A 73 -5.26 10.73 1.88
C SER A 73 -5.72 10.00 0.62
N GLY A 74 -5.09 8.86 0.32
CA GLY A 74 -5.38 7.99 -0.79
C GLY A 74 -4.43 8.13 -1.96
N ASP A 75 -3.38 8.94 -1.83
CA ASP A 75 -2.31 8.92 -2.80
C ASP A 75 -1.58 7.57 -2.68
N SER A 76 -1.15 7.08 -3.82
CA SER A 76 -0.45 5.82 -3.94
C SER A 76 0.76 6.01 -4.81
N GLY A 77 1.84 5.35 -4.44
CA GLY A 77 3.11 5.47 -5.12
C GLY A 77 3.82 4.14 -5.22
N GLU A 78 4.77 4.08 -6.14
CA GLU A 78 5.71 2.97 -6.29
C GLU A 78 7.07 3.39 -5.74
N MET A 79 7.70 2.49 -4.99
CA MET A 79 9.04 2.68 -4.47
C MET A 79 10.05 1.96 -5.36
N ASP A 80 10.92 2.73 -5.99
CA ASP A 80 12.12 2.19 -6.64
C ASP A 80 13.19 1.91 -5.57
N LEU A 81 13.41 0.62 -5.30
CA LEU A 81 14.45 0.17 -4.37
C LEU A 81 15.82 -0.01 -5.04
N GLU A 82 15.87 -0.07 -6.37
CA GLU A 82 17.05 -0.38 -7.19
C GLU A 82 17.70 0.87 -7.81
N GLY A 83 17.18 2.06 -7.49
CA GLY A 83 17.70 3.32 -7.98
C GLY A 83 19.21 3.47 -7.75
N PRO A 84 19.95 4.08 -8.71
CA PRO A 84 21.41 4.17 -8.66
C PRO A 84 21.95 4.96 -7.45
N ASN A 85 21.09 5.76 -6.81
CA ASN A 85 21.40 6.54 -5.61
C ASN A 85 20.80 5.91 -4.34
N GLY A 86 20.48 4.61 -4.39
CA GLY A 86 19.68 3.93 -3.38
C GLY A 86 18.18 4.16 -3.60
N PRO A 87 17.34 3.83 -2.61
CA PRO A 87 15.88 3.93 -2.70
C PRO A 87 15.48 5.37 -3.01
N THR A 88 15.23 5.67 -4.28
CA THR A 88 15.07 7.06 -4.70
C THR A 88 13.86 7.19 -5.57
N LYS A 89 12.88 7.91 -5.02
CA LYS A 89 11.66 8.44 -5.63
C LYS A 89 10.46 7.51 -5.53
N GLU A 90 9.55 7.92 -4.68
CA GLU A 90 8.14 7.60 -4.83
C GLU A 90 7.64 8.18 -6.16
N VAL A 91 7.22 7.31 -7.07
CA VAL A 91 6.46 7.72 -8.25
C VAL A 91 5.00 7.62 -7.88
N ILE A 92 4.31 8.77 -7.75
CA ILE A 92 2.87 8.79 -7.49
C ILE A 92 2.17 8.08 -8.66
N VAL A 93 1.61 6.91 -8.39
CA VAL A 93 0.87 6.05 -9.32
C VAL A 93 -0.56 6.55 -9.46
N SER A 94 -1.16 7.07 -8.40
CA SER A 94 -2.53 7.59 -8.46
C SER A 94 -2.76 8.53 -7.30
N LYS A 95 -3.33 9.71 -7.59
CA LYS A 95 -3.91 10.59 -6.58
C LYS A 95 -5.37 10.26 -6.37
N MET A 96 -5.79 10.18 -5.11
CA MET A 96 -7.20 9.95 -4.82
C MET A 96 -7.79 11.01 -3.92
N GLN A 97 -9.10 11.19 -4.08
CA GLN A 97 -9.84 12.12 -3.25
C GLN A 97 -9.86 11.61 -1.81
N TYR A 98 -9.56 12.53 -0.89
CA TYR A 98 -9.86 12.40 0.51
C TYR A 98 -11.31 11.91 0.71
N LEU A 99 -11.49 10.92 1.57
CA LEU A 99 -12.79 10.36 1.89
C LEU A 99 -13.12 10.58 3.37
N PRO A 100 -14.11 11.44 3.70
CA PRO A 100 -14.58 11.57 5.06
C PRO A 100 -15.02 10.22 5.64
N GLY A 101 -14.62 9.93 6.87
CA GLY A 101 -14.96 8.69 7.57
C GLY A 101 -14.20 7.45 7.11
N LEU A 102 -13.12 7.58 6.33
CA LEU A 102 -12.23 6.46 6.03
C LEU A 102 -11.66 5.86 7.33
N LEU A 103 -11.88 4.57 7.53
CA LEU A 103 -11.39 3.81 8.68
C LEU A 103 -10.10 3.08 8.34
N THR A 104 -10.09 2.39 7.20
CA THR A 104 -8.92 1.66 6.70
C THR A 104 -8.86 1.71 5.19
N ARG A 105 -7.65 1.50 4.66
CA ARG A 105 -7.35 1.42 3.24
C ARG A 105 -6.28 0.35 3.06
N HIS A 106 -6.51 -0.56 2.15
CA HIS A 106 -5.60 -1.68 1.86
C HIS A 106 -5.37 -1.79 0.36
N LEU A 107 -4.15 -2.16 -0.01
CA LEU A 107 -3.77 -2.54 -1.37
C LEU A 107 -3.72 -4.06 -1.46
N VAL A 108 -4.37 -4.60 -2.49
CA VAL A 108 -4.49 -6.03 -2.71
C VAL A 108 -4.08 -6.35 -4.14
N SER A 109 -2.93 -6.98 -4.29
CA SER A 109 -2.50 -7.58 -5.55
C SER A 109 -3.36 -8.82 -5.83
N THR A 110 -3.90 -8.93 -7.05
CA THR A 110 -4.72 -10.07 -7.46
C THR A 110 -3.92 -11.05 -8.32
N PRO A 111 -4.24 -12.36 -8.31
CA PRO A 111 -3.53 -13.35 -9.14
C PRO A 111 -3.60 -13.08 -10.65
N TRP A 112 -4.60 -12.35 -11.12
CA TRP A 112 -4.77 -11.96 -12.53
C TRP A 112 -4.13 -10.60 -12.87
N GLY A 113 -3.27 -10.06 -12.00
CA GLY A 113 -2.42 -8.91 -12.29
C GLY A 113 -3.05 -7.54 -12.06
N TYR A 114 -4.26 -7.46 -11.48
CA TYR A 114 -4.85 -6.18 -11.07
C TYR A 114 -4.43 -5.80 -9.65
N LEU A 115 -4.32 -4.50 -9.42
CA LEU A 115 -4.17 -3.93 -8.10
C LEU A 115 -5.51 -3.37 -7.63
N LEU A 116 -6.00 -3.87 -6.51
CA LEU A 116 -7.23 -3.39 -5.90
C LEU A 116 -6.93 -2.55 -4.67
N GLN A 117 -7.77 -1.55 -4.45
CA GLN A 117 -7.82 -0.81 -3.21
C GLN A 117 -9.14 -1.09 -2.50
N VAL A 118 -9.03 -1.64 -1.29
CA VAL A 118 -10.17 -1.96 -0.42
C VAL A 118 -10.21 -0.92 0.70
N ARG A 119 -11.37 -0.27 0.87
CA ARG A 119 -11.57 0.80 1.85
C ARG A 119 -12.74 0.47 2.76
N ALA A 120 -12.54 0.61 4.07
CA ALA A 120 -13.61 0.64 5.05
C ALA A 120 -13.97 2.09 5.36
N ILE A 121 -15.25 2.45 5.22
CA ILE A 121 -15.73 3.82 5.38
C ILE A 121 -16.88 3.81 6.39
N SER A 122 -16.77 4.62 7.43
CA SER A 122 -17.83 4.87 8.41
C SER A 122 -19.02 5.57 7.75
N ARG A 123 -20.24 5.08 8.00
CA ARG A 123 -21.50 5.71 7.55
C ARG A 123 -22.00 6.81 8.50
N GLY A 124 -21.14 7.36 9.36
CA GLY A 124 -21.52 8.42 10.30
C GLY A 124 -22.52 7.92 11.35
N GLN A 125 -23.62 8.67 11.57
CA GLN A 125 -24.55 8.50 12.69
C GLN A 125 -25.42 7.23 12.67
N VAL A 126 -25.27 6.36 11.67
CA VAL A 126 -25.90 5.02 11.71
C VAL A 126 -25.08 4.14 12.64
N LYS A 127 -25.62 3.82 13.84
CA LYS A 127 -25.00 2.90 14.81
C LYS A 127 -24.53 1.63 14.08
N ASN A 128 -23.20 1.46 13.97
CA ASN A 128 -22.50 0.30 13.39
C ASN A 128 -22.48 0.16 11.86
N GLY A 129 -22.75 1.22 11.09
CA GLY A 129 -22.65 1.14 9.63
C GLY A 129 -21.23 1.32 9.11
N THR A 130 -20.49 0.24 8.83
CA THR A 130 -19.27 0.30 7.98
C THR A 130 -19.63 -0.10 6.55
N ARG A 131 -19.20 0.70 5.56
CA ARG A 131 -19.30 0.37 4.14
C ARG A 131 -17.93 -0.05 3.62
N LEU A 132 -17.87 -1.17 2.92
CA LEU A 132 -16.72 -1.55 2.12
C LEU A 132 -16.83 -0.98 0.70
N GLN A 133 -15.72 -0.47 0.18
CA GLN A 133 -15.56 -0.05 -1.21
C GLN A 133 -14.33 -0.71 -1.80
N VAL A 134 -14.49 -1.34 -2.96
CA VAL A 134 -13.38 -1.92 -3.74
C VAL A 134 -13.24 -1.13 -5.03
N ARG A 135 -12.02 -0.71 -5.33
CA ARG A 135 -11.66 -0.05 -6.59
C ARG A 135 -10.45 -0.72 -7.20
N GLU A 136 -10.38 -0.73 -8.51
CA GLU A 136 -9.18 -1.07 -9.26
C GLU A 136 -8.31 0.19 -9.38
N VAL A 137 -7.02 0.06 -9.09
CA VAL A 137 -6.04 1.14 -9.16
C VAL A 137 -5.42 1.10 -10.55
N HIS A 138 -5.40 2.25 -11.20
CA HIS A 138 -4.77 2.48 -12.50
C HIS A 138 -3.77 3.64 -12.38
N PRO A 139 -2.77 3.72 -13.27
CA PRO A 139 -1.84 4.86 -13.29
C PRO A 139 -2.50 6.24 -13.48
N ASP A 140 -3.74 6.27 -13.99
CA ASP A 140 -4.53 7.49 -14.20
C ASP A 140 -5.59 7.73 -13.09
N GLY A 141 -5.64 6.87 -12.06
CA GLY A 141 -6.57 7.00 -10.93
C GLY A 141 -7.16 5.67 -10.45
N SER A 142 -8.47 5.63 -10.23
CA SER A 142 -9.13 4.37 -9.84
C SER A 142 -10.54 4.23 -10.37
N LYS A 143 -10.90 3.00 -10.72
CA LYS A 143 -12.23 2.63 -11.19
C LYS A 143 -12.96 1.81 -10.15
N LYS A 144 -14.23 2.11 -9.89
CA LYS A 144 -15.04 1.30 -8.98
C LYS A 144 -15.25 -0.08 -9.59
N VAL A 145 -14.94 -1.13 -8.84
CA VAL A 145 -15.29 -2.50 -9.23
C VAL A 145 -16.77 -2.70 -8.93
N SER A 146 -17.59 -2.81 -9.97
CA SER A 146 -18.95 -3.34 -9.85
C SER A 146 -18.90 -4.87 -9.88
N PRO A 147 -19.70 -5.58 -9.08
CA PRO A 147 -19.88 -7.01 -9.28
C PRO A 147 -20.32 -7.20 -10.74
N LYS A 148 -19.57 -7.99 -11.52
CA LYS A 148 -20.12 -8.49 -12.78
C LYS A 148 -21.37 -9.27 -12.38
N SER A 149 -22.54 -8.89 -12.90
CA SER A 149 -23.71 -9.77 -12.82
C SER A 149 -23.25 -11.14 -13.28
N LYS A 150 -23.59 -12.21 -12.54
CA LYS A 150 -23.32 -13.59 -12.97
C LYS A 150 -23.94 -13.77 -14.35
N SER A 151 -23.17 -13.51 -15.41
CA SER A 151 -23.47 -14.01 -16.74
C SER A 151 -22.99 -15.44 -16.71
N THR A 152 -23.95 -16.36 -16.68
CA THR A 152 -23.77 -17.77 -16.97
C THR A 152 -22.82 -17.92 -18.16
N MET A 153 -21.60 -18.38 -17.92
CA MET A 153 -20.82 -19.04 -18.96
C MET A 153 -21.34 -20.48 -19.04
N PRO A 154 -21.37 -21.09 -20.24
CA PRO A 154 -22.18 -22.27 -20.55
C PRO A 154 -21.96 -23.46 -19.62
#